data_AF-B5HSE6-F1
#
_entry.id   AF-B5HSE6-F1
#
_cell.length_a   1.000
_cell.length_b   1.000
_cell.length_c   1.000
_cell.angle_alpha   90.00
_cell.angle_beta   90.00
_cell.angle_gamma   90.00
#
_symmetry.space_group_name_H-M   'P 1'
#
loop_
_entity.id
_entity.type
_entity.pdbx_description
1 polymer ?
#
loop_
_entity_poly.entity_id
_entity_poly.type
_entity_poly.pdbx_seq_one_letter_code
_entity_poly.pdbx_strand_id
1 'polypeptide(L)'
;MSGPRPSDRCPGAAVVSAGPPARIRSSQDRAQRTALAAYTAFRERHYEPYLQYAALRIGRNAAAETAVLAAFTELAVSWTAILGGAGPAAVAWRILHDHVDHALGRGPTTVPASQVVQTLQHDAHFLHEQMRLSPERIAEVLGVRPGDLPTLPSRSPQE
;
A
#
# COMPACT_ATOMS: atom_id res chain seq x y z
N MET A 1 -60.17 -29.08 39.00
CA MET A 1 -59.72 -29.12 37.59
C MET A 1 -59.55 -27.69 37.14
N SER A 2 -58.29 -27.30 36.94
CA SER A 2 -57.84 -25.92 36.73
C SER A 2 -58.12 -25.45 35.30
N GLY A 3 -58.49 -24.17 35.15
CA GLY A 3 -58.48 -23.52 33.85
C GLY A 3 -58.26 -22.01 34.00
N PRO A 4 -57.07 -21.49 33.69
CA PRO A 4 -56.91 -20.09 33.34
C PRO A 4 -56.90 -19.94 31.82
N ARG A 5 -57.70 -19.02 31.28
CA ARG A 5 -57.40 -18.38 29.99
C ARG A 5 -56.64 -17.11 30.30
N PRO A 6 -55.47 -16.91 29.67
CA PRO A 6 -55.24 -15.58 29.13
C PRO A 6 -54.50 -15.58 27.78
N SER A 7 -54.74 -14.47 27.08
CA SER A 7 -53.85 -13.80 26.12
C SER A 7 -53.74 -14.35 24.71
N ASP A 8 -54.48 -13.68 23.83
CA ASP A 8 -53.92 -12.82 22.78
C ASP A 8 -52.48 -13.17 22.36
N ARG A 9 -52.35 -13.78 21.18
CA ARG A 9 -51.07 -13.94 20.49
C ARG A 9 -51.24 -13.55 19.03
N CYS A 10 -51.22 -12.24 18.78
CA CYS A 10 -50.89 -11.68 17.49
C CYS A 10 -49.39 -11.88 17.16
N PRO A 11 -49.02 -11.85 15.86
CA PRO A 11 -47.97 -12.69 15.30
C PRO A 11 -46.56 -12.13 15.50
N GLY A 12 -45.60 -13.05 15.54
CA GLY A 12 -44.17 -12.74 15.56
C GLY A 12 -43.80 -11.84 14.39
N ALA A 13 -43.33 -10.64 14.73
CA ALA A 13 -42.72 -9.73 13.79
C ALA A 13 -41.52 -10.45 13.14
N ALA A 14 -41.69 -10.78 11.86
CA ALA A 14 -40.55 -11.08 11.00
C ALA A 14 -39.64 -9.86 11.03
N VAL A 15 -38.46 -10.01 11.62
CA VAL A 15 -37.38 -9.05 11.46
C VAL A 15 -36.98 -9.10 9.99
N VAL A 16 -37.63 -8.27 9.18
CA VAL A 16 -37.15 -7.94 7.84
C VAL A 16 -35.81 -7.25 8.05
N SER A 17 -34.72 -8.00 7.83
CA SER A 17 -33.42 -7.41 7.61
C SER A 17 -33.51 -6.60 6.32
N ALA A 18 -33.95 -5.35 6.45
CA ALA A 18 -33.93 -4.38 5.38
C ALA A 18 -32.46 -4.10 5.07
N GLY A 19 -31.93 -4.79 4.05
CA GLY A 19 -30.60 -4.51 3.53
C GLY A 19 -30.47 -3.02 3.14
N PRO A 20 -29.25 -2.47 3.08
CA PRO A 20 -29.03 -1.04 2.90
C PRO A 20 -29.78 -0.52 1.65
N PRO A 21 -30.41 0.66 1.74
CA PRO A 21 -31.22 1.23 0.66
C PRO A 21 -30.41 1.34 -0.64
N ALA A 22 -31.06 1.13 -1.78
CA ALA A 22 -30.44 1.03 -3.11
C ALA A 22 -29.46 2.17 -3.46
N ARG A 23 -29.68 3.39 -2.92
CA ARG A 23 -28.77 4.53 -3.08
C ARG A 23 -27.38 4.27 -2.49
N ILE A 24 -27.30 3.66 -1.32
CA ILE A 24 -26.03 3.34 -0.64
C ILE A 24 -25.22 2.35 -1.48
N ARG A 25 -25.87 1.32 -2.05
CA ARG A 25 -25.22 0.33 -2.92
C ARG A 25 -24.62 0.98 -4.16
N SER A 26 -25.37 1.86 -4.84
CA SER A 26 -24.89 2.56 -6.03
C SER A 26 -23.67 3.46 -5.75
N SER A 27 -23.62 4.09 -4.56
CA SER A 27 -22.49 4.91 -4.15
C SER A 27 -21.26 4.08 -3.78
N GLN A 28 -21.48 2.92 -3.13
CA GLN A 28 -20.44 1.97 -2.78
C GLN A 28 -19.81 1.35 -4.03
N ASP A 29 -20.61 0.95 -5.02
CA ASP A 29 -20.09 0.39 -6.28
C ASP A 29 -19.25 1.42 -7.06
N ARG A 30 -19.63 2.71 -7.02
CA ARG A 30 -18.84 3.78 -7.65
C ARG A 30 -17.54 4.01 -6.91
N ALA A 31 -17.58 4.05 -5.57
CA ALA A 31 -16.39 4.19 -4.74
C ALA A 31 -15.41 3.02 -4.97
N GLN A 32 -15.91 1.79 -5.07
CA GLN A 32 -15.11 0.61 -5.33
C GLN A 32 -14.48 0.62 -6.73
N ARG A 33 -15.22 1.02 -7.78
CA ARG A 33 -14.64 1.21 -9.12
C ARG A 33 -13.56 2.29 -9.15
N THR A 34 -13.78 3.38 -8.43
CA THR A 34 -12.82 4.49 -8.33
C THR A 34 -11.55 4.04 -7.60
N ALA A 35 -11.71 3.30 -6.49
CA ALA A 35 -10.58 2.73 -5.76
C ALA A 35 -9.76 1.77 -6.64
N LEU A 36 -10.43 0.89 -7.40
CA LEU A 36 -9.75 -0.01 -8.34
C LEU A 36 -8.99 0.76 -9.42
N ALA A 37 -9.60 1.79 -10.02
CA ALA A 37 -8.94 2.63 -11.02
C ALA A 37 -7.71 3.35 -10.43
N ALA A 38 -7.82 3.87 -9.20
CA ALA A 38 -6.71 4.50 -8.50
C ALA A 38 -5.58 3.51 -8.20
N TYR A 39 -5.90 2.27 -7.81
CA TYR A 39 -4.91 1.21 -7.61
C TYR A 39 -4.19 0.87 -8.93
N THR A 40 -4.93 0.70 -10.01
CA THR A 40 -4.35 0.40 -11.33
C THR A 40 -3.39 1.50 -11.77
N ALA A 41 -3.81 2.77 -11.70
CA ALA A 41 -2.96 3.91 -12.04
C ALA A 41 -1.72 4.00 -11.12
N PHE A 42 -1.88 3.71 -9.83
CA PHE A 42 -0.76 3.67 -8.89
C PHE A 42 0.23 2.56 -9.27
N ARG A 43 -0.26 1.35 -9.54
CA ARG A 43 0.57 0.21 -9.93
C ARG A 43 1.32 0.50 -11.22
N GLU A 44 0.65 0.97 -12.27
CA GLU A 44 1.29 1.32 -13.54
C GLU A 44 2.44 2.32 -13.35
N ARG A 45 2.25 3.31 -12.47
CA ARG A 45 3.25 4.34 -12.20
C ARG A 45 4.42 3.89 -11.35
N HIS A 46 4.25 2.94 -10.43
CA HIS A 46 5.27 2.56 -9.45
C HIS A 46 5.89 1.18 -9.69
N TYR A 47 5.28 0.35 -10.53
CA TYR A 47 5.73 -1.03 -10.75
C TYR A 47 7.18 -1.10 -11.26
N GLU A 48 7.51 -0.34 -12.30
CA GLU A 48 8.84 -0.38 -12.92
C GLU A 48 9.96 0.09 -11.96
N PRO A 49 9.85 1.27 -11.28
CA PRO A 49 10.84 1.65 -10.28
C PRO A 49 10.98 0.64 -9.14
N TYR A 50 9.89 0.05 -8.67
CA TYR A 50 9.93 -0.93 -7.58
C TYR A 50 10.61 -2.23 -8.02
N LEU A 51 10.38 -2.65 -9.26
CA LEU A 51 11.05 -3.80 -9.85
C LEU A 51 12.55 -3.58 -10.01
N GLN A 52 12.95 -2.43 -10.56
CA GLN A 52 14.36 -2.07 -10.70
C GLN A 52 15.07 -2.01 -9.34
N TYR A 53 14.44 -1.41 -8.34
CA TYR A 53 14.96 -1.38 -6.98
C TYR A 53 15.16 -2.80 -6.43
N ALA A 54 14.12 -3.65 -6.49
CA ALA A 54 14.19 -5.02 -6.00
C ALA A 54 15.24 -5.84 -6.76
N ALA A 55 15.36 -5.68 -8.07
CA ALA A 55 16.35 -6.35 -8.90
C ALA A 55 17.77 -5.94 -8.53
N LEU A 56 18.03 -4.65 -8.30
CA LEU A 56 19.35 -4.18 -7.87
C LEU A 56 19.71 -4.65 -6.44
N ARG A 57 18.72 -4.81 -5.55
CA ARG A 57 18.95 -5.25 -4.17
C ARG A 57 19.13 -6.77 -4.04
N ILE A 58 18.31 -7.55 -4.75
CA ILE A 58 18.29 -9.02 -4.66
C ILE A 58 19.25 -9.66 -5.68
N GLY A 59 19.53 -8.98 -6.80
CA GLY A 59 20.38 -9.44 -7.89
C GLY A 59 19.78 -10.55 -8.77
N ARG A 60 18.72 -11.23 -8.30
CA ARG A 60 18.03 -12.30 -9.04
C ARG A 60 16.66 -11.81 -9.54
N ASN A 61 16.52 -11.63 -10.85
CA ASN A 61 15.30 -11.08 -11.47
C ASN A 61 14.01 -11.81 -11.04
N ALA A 62 13.99 -13.15 -11.07
CA ALA A 62 12.80 -13.90 -10.69
C ALA A 62 12.39 -13.71 -9.21
N ALA A 63 13.38 -13.60 -8.31
CA ALA A 63 13.10 -13.33 -6.89
C ALA A 63 12.64 -11.88 -6.66
N ALA A 64 13.20 -10.93 -7.41
CA ALA A 64 12.76 -9.54 -7.39
C ALA A 64 11.32 -9.37 -7.90
N GLU A 65 10.98 -9.99 -9.03
CA GLU A 65 9.60 -10.00 -9.55
C GLU A 65 8.63 -10.61 -8.53
N THR A 66 9.01 -11.72 -7.90
CA THR A 66 8.18 -12.37 -6.87
C THR A 66 7.94 -11.44 -5.68
N ALA A 67 8.98 -10.78 -5.17
CA ALA A 67 8.87 -9.84 -4.04
C ALA A 67 7.97 -8.64 -4.40
N VAL A 68 8.10 -8.08 -5.60
CA VAL A 68 7.30 -6.94 -6.06
C VAL A 68 5.84 -7.34 -6.26
N LEU A 69 5.59 -8.51 -6.86
CA LEU A 69 4.23 -9.04 -7.02
C LEU A 69 3.56 -9.30 -5.66
N ALA A 70 4.30 -9.86 -4.70
CA ALA A 70 3.80 -10.05 -3.34
C ALA A 70 3.45 -8.71 -2.68
N ALA A 71 4.33 -7.70 -2.80
CA ALA A 71 4.09 -6.36 -2.28
C ALA A 71 2.84 -5.69 -2.88
N PHE A 72 2.66 -5.74 -4.21
CA PHE A 72 1.46 -5.18 -4.85
C PHE A 72 0.19 -5.97 -4.54
N THR A 73 0.29 -7.26 -4.27
CA THR A 73 -0.83 -8.10 -3.85
C THR A 73 -1.28 -7.71 -2.45
N GLU A 74 -0.34 -7.56 -1.51
CA GLU A 74 -0.63 -7.09 -0.16
C GLU A 74 -1.21 -5.66 -0.16
N LEU A 75 -0.65 -4.79 -1.00
CA LEU A 75 -1.16 -3.43 -1.20
C LEU A 75 -2.60 -3.44 -1.73
N ALA A 76 -2.94 -4.34 -2.67
CA ALA A 76 -4.29 -4.44 -3.22
C ALA A 76 -5.33 -4.81 -2.15
N VAL A 77 -4.97 -5.72 -1.23
CA VAL A 77 -5.85 -6.16 -0.13
C VAL A 77 -6.19 -5.01 0.81
N SER A 78 -5.23 -4.13 1.08
CA SER A 78 -5.36 -3.01 2.03
C SER A 78 -5.67 -1.67 1.37
N TRP A 79 -5.82 -1.62 0.03
CA TRP A 79 -5.87 -0.39 -0.75
C TRP A 79 -6.94 0.61 -0.31
N THR A 80 -8.16 0.13 -0.03
CA THR A 80 -9.28 1.00 0.38
C THR A 80 -9.03 1.66 1.72
N ALA A 81 -8.35 0.98 2.65
CA ALA A 81 -7.95 1.56 3.93
C ALA A 81 -6.82 2.59 3.75
N ILE A 82 -5.88 2.32 2.84
CA ILE A 82 -4.75 3.21 2.53
C ILE A 82 -5.24 4.53 1.92
N LEU A 83 -6.23 4.48 1.02
CA LEU A 83 -6.82 5.70 0.45
C LEU A 83 -7.46 6.62 1.50
N GLY A 84 -7.85 6.08 2.66
CA GLY A 84 -8.37 6.85 3.79
C GLY A 84 -7.30 7.34 4.77
N GLY A 85 -6.02 7.00 4.56
CA GLY A 85 -4.92 7.20 5.51
C GLY A 85 -3.70 7.91 4.92
N ALA A 86 -2.52 7.58 5.43
CA ALA A 86 -1.24 8.16 5.01
C ALA A 86 -0.86 7.73 3.57
N GLY A 87 -0.09 8.58 2.89
CA GLY A 87 0.16 8.52 1.44
C GLY A 87 0.47 7.10 0.90
N PRO A 88 -0.23 6.64 -0.16
CA PRO A 88 -0.16 5.26 -0.64
C PRO A 88 1.24 4.81 -1.04
N ALA A 89 2.06 5.72 -1.57
CA ALA A 89 3.43 5.42 -1.94
C ALA A 89 4.33 5.09 -0.73
N ALA A 90 4.14 5.74 0.42
CA ALA A 90 4.95 5.46 1.61
C ALA A 90 4.61 4.08 2.18
N VAL A 91 3.32 3.72 2.19
CA VAL A 91 2.88 2.39 2.59
C VAL A 91 3.41 1.33 1.63
N ALA A 92 3.30 1.58 0.32
CA ALA A 92 3.79 0.67 -0.70
C ALA A 92 5.32 0.48 -0.63
N TRP A 93 6.09 1.54 -0.40
CA TRP A 93 7.54 1.46 -0.21
C TRP A 93 7.92 0.61 1.00
N ARG A 94 7.24 0.78 2.14
CA ARG A 94 7.48 -0.03 3.34
C ARG A 94 7.19 -1.51 3.08
N ILE A 95 6.03 -1.83 2.49
CA ILE A 95 5.66 -3.21 2.13
C ILE A 95 6.72 -3.81 1.19
N LEU A 96 7.13 -3.07 0.16
CA LEU A 96 8.17 -3.52 -0.75
C LEU A 96 9.50 -3.82 -0.02
N HIS A 97 9.93 -2.92 0.87
CA HIS A 97 11.17 -3.08 1.61
C HIS A 97 11.14 -4.35 2.48
N ASP A 98 10.01 -4.64 3.14
CA ASP A 98 9.82 -5.85 3.94
C ASP A 98 9.91 -7.12 3.07
N HIS A 99 9.27 -7.14 1.88
CA HIS A 99 9.36 -8.28 0.95
C HIS A 99 10.78 -8.46 0.38
N VAL A 100 11.50 -7.37 0.11
CA VAL A 100 12.90 -7.42 -0.34
C VAL A 100 13.81 -7.94 0.76
N ASP A 101 13.66 -7.46 2.00
CA ASP A 101 14.43 -7.96 3.14
C ASP A 101 14.14 -9.44 3.41
N HIS A 102 12.88 -9.87 3.32
CA HIS A 102 12.51 -11.28 3.42
C HIS A 102 13.17 -12.14 2.34
N ALA A 103 13.17 -11.68 1.08
CA ALA A 103 13.84 -12.36 -0.03
C ALA A 103 15.37 -12.45 0.15
N LEU A 104 15.96 -11.51 0.88
CA LEU A 104 17.37 -11.53 1.29
C LEU A 104 17.63 -12.40 2.54
N GLY A 105 16.61 -13.02 3.12
CA GLY A 105 16.71 -13.83 4.33
C GLY A 105 16.85 -13.01 5.62
N ARG A 106 16.53 -11.72 5.58
CA ARG A 106 16.52 -10.85 6.77
C ARG A 106 15.17 -10.99 7.47
N GLY A 107 15.20 -11.20 8.78
CA GLY A 107 14.00 -11.32 9.59
C GLY A 107 13.25 -10.00 9.75
N PRO A 108 11.96 -10.03 10.14
CA PRO A 108 11.21 -8.84 10.47
C PRO A 108 11.92 -8.11 11.61
N THR A 109 12.43 -6.92 11.31
CA THR A 109 13.18 -6.12 12.28
C THR A 109 12.29 -5.00 12.76
N THR A 110 12.02 -4.93 14.06
CA THR A 110 11.42 -3.74 14.68
C THR A 110 12.46 -2.63 14.65
N VAL A 111 12.35 -1.76 13.64
CA VAL A 111 13.33 -0.71 13.38
C VAL A 111 13.05 0.52 14.27
N PRO A 112 13.99 0.99 15.10
CA PRO A 112 13.82 2.24 15.84
C PRO A 112 13.69 3.44 14.89
N ALA A 113 13.00 4.50 15.32
CA ALA A 113 12.70 5.67 14.49
C ALA A 113 13.96 6.33 13.87
N SER A 114 15.08 6.35 14.58
CA SER A 114 16.36 6.86 14.07
C SER A 114 16.88 6.04 12.88
N GLN A 115 16.65 4.73 12.89
CA GLN A 115 17.08 3.84 11.83
C GLN A 115 16.11 3.85 10.65
N VAL A 116 14.82 4.18 10.85
CA VAL A 116 13.88 4.48 9.76
C VAL A 116 14.37 5.67 8.92
N VAL A 117 14.80 6.76 9.55
CA VAL A 117 15.35 7.93 8.85
C VAL A 117 16.63 7.57 8.10
N GLN A 118 17.51 6.76 8.69
CA GLN A 118 18.73 6.30 8.03
C GLN A 118 18.43 5.39 6.84
N THR A 119 17.45 4.49 6.94
CA THR A 119 17.03 3.63 5.82
C THR A 119 16.46 4.48 4.68
N LEU A 120 15.59 5.45 4.99
CA LEU A 120 15.06 6.38 3.99
C LEU A 120 16.19 7.14 3.29
N GLN A 121 17.21 7.58 4.05
CA GLN A 121 18.35 8.28 3.48
C GLN A 121 19.18 7.39 2.56
N HIS A 122 19.47 6.16 2.98
CA HIS A 122 20.18 5.19 2.13
C HIS A 122 19.39 4.86 0.85
N ASP A 123 18.09 4.65 0.97
CA ASP A 123 17.23 4.34 -0.17
C ASP A 123 17.16 5.53 -1.15
N ALA A 124 17.02 6.77 -0.65
CA ALA A 124 17.02 7.97 -1.49
C ALA A 124 18.35 8.13 -2.25
N HIS A 125 19.49 7.93 -1.57
CA HIS A 125 20.80 7.95 -2.22
C HIS A 125 20.94 6.83 -3.25
N PHE A 126 20.48 5.61 -2.92
CA PHE A 126 20.53 4.47 -3.82
C PHE A 126 19.72 4.70 -5.10
N LEU A 127 18.49 5.19 -4.97
CA LEU A 127 17.63 5.53 -6.10
C LEU A 127 18.21 6.66 -6.96
N HIS A 128 18.90 7.61 -6.34
CA HIS A 128 19.58 8.69 -7.06
C HIS A 128 20.79 8.19 -7.86
N GLU A 129 21.67 7.43 -7.21
CA GLU A 129 22.94 7.00 -7.78
C GLU A 129 22.77 5.83 -8.78
N GLN A 130 22.05 4.79 -8.38
CA GLN A 130 21.95 3.55 -9.16
C GLN A 130 20.86 3.63 -10.23
N MET A 131 19.72 4.22 -9.88
CA MET A 131 18.57 4.31 -10.79
C MET A 131 18.46 5.67 -11.48
N ARG A 132 19.37 6.61 -11.17
CA ARG A 132 19.48 7.90 -11.89
C ARG A 132 18.19 8.72 -11.84
N LEU A 133 17.37 8.53 -10.80
CA LEU A 133 16.10 9.21 -10.63
C LEU A 133 16.29 10.66 -10.16
N SER A 134 15.38 11.54 -10.60
CA SER A 134 15.34 12.92 -10.10
C SER A 134 14.85 12.96 -8.65
N PRO A 135 15.19 14.00 -7.86
CA PRO A 135 14.69 14.15 -6.49
C PRO A 135 13.16 14.09 -6.39
N GLU A 136 12.43 14.68 -7.34
CA GLU A 136 10.96 14.67 -7.35
C GLU A 136 10.44 13.24 -7.55
N ARG A 137 11.08 12.49 -8.44
CA ARG A 137 10.73 11.10 -8.72
C ARG A 137 11.06 10.19 -7.54
N ILE A 138 12.16 10.45 -6.82
CA ILE A 138 12.53 9.74 -5.60
C ILE A 138 11.50 9.99 -4.51
N ALA A 139 11.13 11.26 -4.27
CA ALA A 139 10.13 11.63 -3.26
C ALA A 139 8.82 10.86 -3.49
N GLU A 140 8.42 10.80 -4.75
CA GLU A 140 7.22 10.09 -5.17
C GLU A 140 7.31 8.57 -4.95
N VAL A 141 8.41 7.94 -5.36
CA VAL A 141 8.64 6.48 -5.20
C VAL A 141 8.63 6.08 -3.73
N LEU A 142 9.26 6.89 -2.87
CA LEU A 142 9.31 6.71 -1.42
C LEU A 142 8.01 7.16 -0.72
N GLY A 143 7.16 7.93 -1.40
CA GLY A 143 5.94 8.52 -0.85
C GLY A 143 6.16 9.59 0.22
N VAL A 144 7.31 10.28 0.18
CA VAL A 144 7.63 11.40 1.06
C VAL A 144 7.46 12.73 0.32
N ARG A 145 7.38 13.84 1.06
CA ARG A 145 7.37 15.16 0.41
C ARG A 145 8.77 15.48 -0.11
N PRO A 146 8.92 16.19 -1.24
CA PRO A 146 10.24 16.58 -1.73
C PRO A 146 11.09 17.35 -0.72
N GLY A 147 10.46 18.14 0.17
CA GLY A 147 11.16 18.85 1.24
C GLY A 147 11.58 17.98 2.43
N ASP A 148 11.03 16.77 2.55
CA ASP A 148 11.42 15.78 3.58
C ASP A 148 12.52 14.84 3.06
N LEU A 149 12.92 14.96 1.78
CA LEU A 149 14.04 14.20 1.25
C LEU A 149 15.36 14.69 1.84
N PRO A 150 16.31 13.78 2.11
CA PRO A 150 17.67 14.18 2.42
C PRO A 150 18.28 14.96 1.26
N THR A 151 19.25 15.82 1.57
CA THR A 151 20.03 16.50 0.54
C THR A 151 20.77 15.48 -0.30
N LEU A 152 20.33 15.31 -1.55
CA LEU A 152 20.99 14.46 -2.53
C LEU A 152 22.16 15.22 -3.17
N PRO A 153 23.27 14.55 -3.48
CA PRO A 153 24.39 15.19 -4.18
C PRO A 153 23.93 15.73 -5.53
N SER A 154 24.51 16.86 -5.96
CA SER A 154 24.28 17.35 -7.31
C SER A 154 24.85 16.35 -8.29
N ARG A 155 24.01 15.77 -9.14
CA ARG A 155 24.43 14.80 -10.13
C ARG A 155 25.38 15.49 -11.11
N SER A 156 26.65 15.12 -11.09
CA SER A 156 27.62 15.56 -12.09
C SER A 156 27.06 15.19 -13.47
N PRO A 157 26.93 16.14 -14.42
CA PRO A 157 26.55 15.80 -15.78
C PRO A 157 27.68 14.92 -16.33
N GLN A 158 27.40 13.63 -16.52
CA GLN A 158 28.27 12.79 -17.33
C GLN A 158 27.98 13.16 -18.79
N GLU A 159 28.93 13.87 -19.39
CA GLU A 159 29.14 13.90 -20.85
C GLU A 159 29.23 12.49 -21.42
#